data_AF-A0A7M2XGH9-F1
#
_entry.id   AF-A0A7M2XGH9-F1
#
_cell.length_a   1.000
_cell.length_b   1.000
_cell.length_c   1.000
_cell.angle_alpha   90.00
_cell.angle_beta   90.00
_cell.angle_gamma   90.00
#
_symmetry.space_group_name_H-M   'P 1'
#
loop_
_entity.id
_entity.type
_entity.pdbx_description
1 polymer ?
#
loop_
_entity_poly.entity_id
_entity_poly.type
_entity_poly.pdbx_seq_one_letter_code
_entity_poly.pdbx_strand_id
1 'polypeptide(L)'
;MTTTDAALLAASREAVLASFPLSRVSEAFFDDMLGVLPPAHIAGVPGFFVTEAVSEDIHAQFVHAGGRFYGGYVGLKDRAGLITHARIAAFDAAQPDAVELAWYPDACEEAAR
;
A
#
# COMPACT_ATOMS: atom_id res chain seq x y z
N MET A 1 -2.48 -26.06 15.04
CA MET A 1 -2.08 -24.65 15.26
C MET A 1 -2.46 -24.29 16.68
N THR A 2 -1.48 -23.88 17.50
CA THR A 2 -1.72 -23.50 18.89
C THR A 2 -2.16 -22.03 18.99
N THR A 3 -2.74 -21.63 20.12
CA THR A 3 -3.08 -20.21 20.37
C THR A 3 -1.85 -19.30 20.26
N THR A 4 -0.67 -19.79 20.66
CA THR A 4 0.61 -19.09 20.54
C THR A 4 1.01 -18.90 19.09
N ASP A 5 0.85 -19.92 18.23
CA ASP A 5 1.15 -19.81 16.80
C ASP A 5 0.22 -18.80 16.11
N ALA A 6 -1.06 -18.79 16.46
CA ALA A 6 -2.03 -17.84 15.91
C ALA A 6 -1.70 -16.38 16.31
N ALA A 7 -1.28 -16.16 17.56
CA ALA A 7 -0.86 -14.84 18.03
C ALA A 7 0.42 -14.36 17.34
N LEU A 8 1.39 -15.25 17.12
CA LEU A 8 2.61 -14.93 16.39
C LEU A 8 2.31 -14.54 14.93
N LEU A 9 1.45 -15.32 14.25
CA LEU A 9 1.02 -15.01 12.88
C LEU A 9 0.27 -13.68 12.80
N ALA A 10 -0.59 -13.37 13.77
CA ALA A 10 -1.28 -12.09 13.84
C ALA A 10 -0.30 -10.92 14.03
N ALA A 11 0.69 -11.05 14.91
CA ALA A 11 1.73 -10.03 15.11
C ALA A 11 2.59 -9.84 13.85
N SER A 12 2.94 -10.93 13.15
CA SER A 12 3.63 -10.85 11.86
C SER A 12 2.78 -10.16 10.80
N ARG A 13 1.47 -10.41 10.78
CA ARG A 13 0.52 -9.78 9.86
C ARG A 13 0.44 -8.26 10.08
N GLU A 14 0.29 -7.82 11.32
CA GLU A 14 0.27 -6.40 11.67
C GLU A 14 1.58 -5.70 11.31
N ALA A 15 2.72 -6.35 11.55
CA ALA A 15 4.03 -5.83 11.17
C ALA A 15 4.17 -5.65 9.65
N VAL A 16 3.67 -6.60 8.85
CA VAL A 16 3.67 -6.46 7.39
C VAL A 16 2.78 -5.30 6.95
N LEU A 17 1.55 -5.20 7.44
CA LEU A 17 0.66 -4.07 7.11
C LEU A 17 1.27 -2.71 7.49
N ALA A 18 1.96 -2.64 8.62
CA ALA A 18 2.62 -1.42 9.08
C ALA A 18 3.86 -1.04 8.26
N SER A 19 4.46 -1.97 7.50
CA SER A 19 5.66 -1.71 6.70
C SER A 19 5.40 -0.84 5.46
N PHE A 20 4.17 -0.84 4.96
CA PHE A 20 3.72 0.05 3.89
C PHE A 20 2.28 0.49 4.17
N PRO A 21 2.09 1.47 5.08
CA PRO A 21 0.76 1.98 5.38
C PRO A 21 0.22 2.79 4.19
N LEU A 22 -1.05 3.20 4.25
CA LEU A 22 -1.60 4.19 3.31
C LEU A 22 -0.67 5.42 3.24
N SER A 23 -0.06 5.61 2.08
CA SER A 23 0.93 6.64 1.81
C SER A 23 0.62 7.32 0.48
N ARG A 24 1.12 8.55 0.28
CA ARG A 24 1.23 9.12 -1.06
C ARG A 24 2.38 8.45 -1.79
N VAL A 25 2.20 8.18 -3.06
CA VAL A 25 3.25 7.66 -3.94
C VAL A 25 3.37 8.58 -5.14
N SER A 26 4.55 8.61 -5.77
CA SER A 26 4.71 9.34 -7.03
C SER A 26 3.91 8.68 -8.15
N GLU A 27 3.57 9.46 -9.19
CA GLU A 27 2.96 8.94 -10.41
C GLU A 27 3.80 7.83 -11.04
N ALA A 28 5.12 8.02 -11.12
CA ALA A 28 6.03 7.02 -11.65
C ALA A 28 5.97 5.69 -10.87
N PHE A 29 5.94 5.74 -9.54
CA PHE A 29 5.75 4.52 -8.73
C PHE A 29 4.40 3.87 -9.05
N PHE A 30 3.31 4.64 -9.05
CA PHE A 30 1.98 4.10 -9.37
C PHE A 30 1.95 3.41 -10.76
N ASP A 31 2.52 4.05 -11.78
CA ASP A 31 2.55 3.53 -13.15
C ASP A 31 3.46 2.31 -13.27
N ASP A 32 4.63 2.31 -12.62
CA ASP A 32 5.54 1.15 -12.62
C ASP A 32 4.84 -0.09 -12.06
N MET A 33 3.95 0.07 -11.08
CA MET A 33 3.19 -1.05 -10.50
C MET A 33 2.20 -1.68 -11.46
N LEU A 34 1.74 -0.96 -12.49
CA LEU A 34 0.95 -1.54 -13.57
C LEU A 34 1.78 -2.47 -14.47
N GLY A 35 3.11 -2.33 -14.44
CA GLY A 35 4.06 -3.12 -15.23
C GLY A 35 4.60 -4.36 -14.51
N VAL A 36 4.48 -4.47 -13.18
CA VAL A 36 5.06 -5.58 -12.39
C VAL A 36 4.28 -6.88 -12.57
N LEU A 37 2.96 -6.85 -12.37
CA LEU A 37 2.06 -8.00 -12.53
C LEU A 37 0.70 -7.51 -13.08
N PRO A 38 -0.09 -8.40 -13.72
CA PRO A 38 -1.43 -8.04 -14.16
C PRO A 38 -2.26 -7.48 -13.00
N PRO A 39 -2.79 -6.25 -13.12
CA PRO A 39 -3.52 -5.61 -12.02
C PRO A 39 -4.85 -6.34 -11.76
N ALA A 40 -5.07 -6.72 -10.50
CA ALA A 40 -6.35 -7.28 -10.07
C ALA A 40 -7.30 -6.15 -9.64
N HIS A 41 -8.60 -6.36 -9.86
CA HIS A 41 -9.64 -5.38 -9.54
C HIS A 41 -10.78 -6.05 -8.77
N ILE A 42 -11.34 -5.32 -7.81
CA ILE A 42 -12.53 -5.75 -7.07
C ILE A 42 -13.66 -4.75 -7.34
N ALA A 43 -14.81 -5.27 -7.75
CA ALA A 43 -15.99 -4.44 -8.02
C ALA A 43 -16.35 -3.55 -6.81
N GLY A 44 -16.51 -2.25 -7.07
CA GLY A 44 -16.87 -1.26 -6.04
C GLY A 44 -15.72 -0.80 -5.14
N VAL A 45 -14.50 -1.32 -5.33
CA VAL A 45 -13.30 -0.87 -4.62
C VAL A 45 -12.44 -0.04 -5.58
N PRO A 46 -11.98 1.16 -5.19
CA PRO A 46 -11.18 1.99 -6.07
C PRO A 46 -9.79 1.41 -6.31
N GLY A 47 -9.25 1.69 -7.49
CA GLY A 47 -7.89 1.34 -7.86
C GLY A 47 -7.69 -0.12 -8.25
N PHE A 48 -6.45 -0.57 -8.14
CA PHE A 48 -6.04 -1.93 -8.47
C PHE A 48 -5.19 -2.53 -7.36
N PHE A 49 -4.99 -3.84 -7.45
CA PHE A 49 -4.20 -4.63 -6.53
C PHE A 49 -3.03 -5.26 -7.26
N VAL A 50 -1.84 -5.16 -6.67
CA VAL A 50 -0.69 -6.00 -7.04
C VAL A 50 -0.69 -7.19 -6.09
N THR A 51 -0.87 -8.38 -6.67
CA THR A 51 -0.86 -9.66 -5.94
C THR A 51 0.56 -10.19 -5.81
N GLU A 52 1.44 -9.43 -5.17
CA GLU A 52 2.66 -10.00 -4.60
C GLU A 52 2.29 -10.63 -3.25
N ALA A 53 2.50 -11.93 -3.13
CA ALA A 53 2.22 -12.66 -1.89
C ALA A 53 3.29 -12.32 -0.84
N VAL A 54 3.13 -11.19 -0.14
CA VAL A 54 3.95 -10.90 1.06
C VAL A 54 3.44 -11.75 2.24
N SER A 55 2.12 -11.96 2.32
CA SER A 55 1.44 -12.88 3.23
C SER A 55 0.05 -13.17 2.64
N GLU A 56 -0.40 -14.42 2.64
CA GLU A 56 -1.64 -14.96 2.04
C GLU A 56 -2.74 -13.96 1.60
N ASP A 57 -3.23 -13.11 2.53
CA ASP A 57 -4.34 -12.17 2.29
C ASP A 57 -3.92 -10.70 2.18
N ILE A 58 -2.63 -10.38 2.32
CA ILE A 58 -2.11 -9.02 2.22
C ILE A 58 -1.68 -8.73 0.79
N HIS A 59 -2.20 -7.63 0.24
CA HIS A 59 -1.91 -7.16 -1.10
C HIS A 59 -1.54 -5.68 -1.07
N ALA A 60 -0.73 -5.23 -2.04
CA ALA A 60 -0.58 -3.81 -2.28
C ALA A 60 -1.80 -3.32 -3.06
N GLN A 61 -2.45 -2.26 -2.56
CA GLN A 61 -3.53 -1.57 -3.25
C GLN A 61 -3.04 -0.19 -3.68
N PHE A 62 -3.33 0.18 -4.92
CA PHE A 62 -2.95 1.48 -5.49
C PHE A 62 -4.19 2.21 -5.99
N VAL A 63 -4.32 3.49 -5.64
CA VAL A 63 -5.49 4.32 -5.98
C VAL A 63 -5.05 5.68 -6.51
N HIS A 64 -5.61 6.09 -7.65
CA HIS A 64 -5.54 7.47 -8.13
C HIS A 64 -6.82 8.20 -7.70
N ALA A 65 -6.68 9.29 -6.94
CA ALA A 65 -7.80 10.08 -6.44
C ALA A 65 -7.41 11.56 -6.31
N GLY A 66 -8.26 12.49 -6.76
CA GLY A 66 -8.03 13.92 -6.60
C GLY A 66 -6.75 14.45 -7.26
N GLY A 67 -6.26 13.81 -8.33
CA GLY A 67 -5.01 14.18 -9.00
C GLY A 67 -3.75 13.74 -8.26
N ARG A 68 -3.87 12.83 -7.29
CA ARG A 68 -2.77 12.27 -6.49
C ARG A 68 -2.83 10.75 -6.46
N PHE A 69 -1.68 10.12 -6.20
CA PHE A 69 -1.54 8.68 -6.19
C PHE A 69 -1.26 8.17 -4.78
N TYR A 70 -1.89 7.05 -4.44
CA TYR A 70 -1.84 6.45 -3.11
C TYR A 70 -1.52 4.97 -3.23
N GLY A 71 -0.76 4.47 -2.26
CA GLY A 71 -0.37 3.07 -2.17
C GLY A 71 -0.33 2.60 -0.72
N GLY A 72 -0.46 1.29 -0.51
CA GLY A 72 -0.27 0.66 0.79
C GLY A 72 -0.66 -0.82 0.81
N TYR A 73 -0.19 -1.54 1.82
CA TYR A 73 -0.60 -2.91 2.08
C TYR A 73 -1.95 -2.96 2.78
N VAL A 74 -2.82 -3.83 2.29
CA VAL A 74 -4.17 -4.06 2.80
C VAL A 74 -4.47 -5.53 2.89
N GLY A 75 -5.25 -5.94 3.89
CA GLY A 75 -5.79 -7.30 3.96
C GLY A 75 -7.05 -7.43 3.12
N LEU A 76 -7.07 -8.28 2.11
CA LEU A 76 -8.24 -8.47 1.23
C LEU A 76 -9.50 -8.95 1.97
N LYS A 77 -9.31 -9.70 3.05
CA LYS A 77 -10.42 -10.19 3.90
C LYS A 77 -10.99 -9.08 4.80
N ASP A 78 -10.20 -8.04 5.07
CA ASP A 78 -10.62 -6.88 5.88
C ASP A 78 -11.04 -5.72 4.97
N ARG A 79 -12.35 -5.66 4.68
CA ARG A 79 -12.93 -4.60 3.85
C ARG A 79 -12.78 -3.21 4.47
N ALA A 80 -12.75 -3.11 5.80
CA ALA A 80 -12.56 -1.83 6.47
C ALA A 80 -11.12 -1.34 6.30
N GLY A 81 -10.17 -2.28 6.20
CA GLY A 81 -8.75 -2.09 5.94
C GLY A 81 -8.38 -1.51 4.56
N LEU A 82 -9.25 -1.64 3.57
CA LEU A 82 -8.98 -1.21 2.19
C LEU A 82 -8.83 0.30 2.05
N ILE A 83 -8.01 0.73 1.10
CA ILE A 83 -7.89 2.12 0.71
C ILE A 83 -9.18 2.52 -0.01
N THR A 84 -9.89 3.51 0.56
CA THR A 84 -11.13 4.07 0.01
C THR A 84 -11.00 5.58 -0.09
N HIS A 85 -11.84 6.22 -0.91
CA HIS A 85 -11.89 7.69 -0.99
C HIS A 85 -12.10 8.35 0.38
N ALA A 86 -12.90 7.77 1.26
CA ALA A 86 -13.11 8.29 2.61
C ALA A 86 -11.83 8.22 3.47
N ARG A 87 -11.08 7.10 3.38
CA ARG A 87 -9.79 6.96 4.08
C ARG A 87 -8.71 7.87 3.50
N ILE A 88 -8.68 8.05 2.18
CA ILE A 88 -7.81 9.02 1.52
C ILE A 88 -8.11 10.43 2.02
N ALA A 89 -9.38 10.84 2.05
CA ALA A 89 -9.76 12.16 2.55
C ALA A 89 -9.37 12.36 4.03
N ALA A 90 -9.56 11.34 4.87
CA ALA A 90 -9.14 11.38 6.26
C ALA A 90 -7.61 11.45 6.41
N PHE A 91 -6.87 10.69 5.59
CA PHE A 91 -5.41 10.71 5.54
C PHE A 91 -4.89 12.09 5.15
N ASP A 92 -5.39 12.68 4.07
CA ASP A 92 -4.95 14.01 3.62
C ASP A 92 -5.28 15.11 4.62
N ALA A 93 -6.42 15.01 5.32
CA ALA A 93 -6.76 15.93 6.40
C ALA A 93 -5.82 15.80 7.61
N ALA A 94 -5.40 14.58 7.94
CA ALA A 94 -4.48 14.31 9.05
C ALA A 94 -3.01 14.60 8.71
N GLN A 95 -2.62 14.45 7.44
CA GLN A 95 -1.26 14.59 6.95
C GLN A 95 -1.22 15.43 5.66
N PRO A 96 -1.49 16.75 5.74
CA PRO A 96 -1.52 17.62 4.57
C PRO A 96 -0.17 17.63 3.84
N ASP A 97 0.93 17.54 4.58
CA ASP A 97 2.30 17.62 4.08
C ASP A 97 2.99 16.25 3.97
N ALA A 98 2.22 15.16 3.87
CA ALA A 98 2.78 13.83 3.66
C ALA A 98 3.68 13.80 2.41
N VAL A 99 4.89 13.30 2.58
CA VAL A 99 5.89 13.12 1.51
C VAL A 99 5.41 12.04 0.54
N GLU A 100 5.68 12.26 -0.75
CA GLU A 100 5.42 11.26 -1.78
C GLU A 100 6.56 10.24 -1.81
N LEU A 101 6.22 8.96 -1.70
CA LEU A 101 7.17 7.87 -1.80
C LEU A 101 7.49 7.56 -3.26
N ALA A 102 8.77 7.38 -3.59
CA ALA A 102 9.22 6.87 -4.88
C ALA A 102 9.56 5.37 -4.77
N TRP A 103 9.29 4.62 -5.84
CA TRP A 103 9.63 3.19 -5.91
C TRP A 103 11.14 2.96 -5.86
N TYR A 104 11.85 3.75 -6.64
CA TYR A 104 13.30 3.89 -6.57
C TYR A 104 13.59 5.19 -5.85
N PRO A 105 13.96 5.18 -4.56
CA PRO A 105 14.44 6.39 -3.92
C PRO A 105 15.67 6.86 -4.71
N ASP A 106 15.75 8.17 -4.98
CA ASP A 106 16.94 8.76 -5.59
C ASP A 106 18.16 8.25 -4.82
N ALA A 107 19.05 7.55 -5.52
CA ALA A 107 20.21 6.93 -4.90
C ALA A 107 20.94 7.98 -4.04
N CYS A 108 21.32 7.62 -2.81
CA CYS A 108 22.17 8.44 -1.95
C CYS A 108 23.21 9.19 -2.82
N GLU A 109 23.20 10.53 -2.77
CA GLU A 109 24.18 11.40 -3.45
C GLU A 109 25.64 11.21 -2.94
N GLU A 110 25.96 10.07 -2.32
CA GLU A 110 27.28 9.72 -1.78
C GLU A 110 28.08 8.74 -2.64
N ALA A 111 27.79 8.62 -3.94
CA ALA A 111 28.66 7.93 -4.90
C ALA A 111 29.50 8.90 -5.75
N ALA A 112 29.72 10.13 -5.27
CA ALA A 112 30.54 11.14 -5.94
C ALA A 112 31.38 11.97 -4.95
N ARG A 113 32.22 11.32 -4.13
CA ARG A 113 33.47 11.90 -3.61
C ARG A 113 34.55 10.84 -3.46
#